data_AF-A0A2D6F763-F1
#
_entry.id   AF-A0A2D6F763-F1
#
_cell.length_a   1.000
_cell.length_b   1.000
_cell.length_c   1.000
_cell.angle_alpha   90.00
_cell.angle_beta   90.00
_cell.angle_gamma   90.00
#
_symmetry.space_group_name_H-M   'P 1'
#
loop_
_entity.id
_entity.type
_entity.pdbx_description
1 polymer ?
#
loop_
_entity_poly.entity_id
_entity_poly.type
_entity_poly.pdbx_seq_one_letter_code
_entity_poly.pdbx_strand_id
1 'polypeptide(L)'
;MVIRRHIYQVAQRVLIKARDGGLYKPPTEGAKGALGVIAPQLFQEWPGTFLEREPDVPPEYYVTVDNGITETISEDWLEPAPPGSPPPPEEEYPWPT
;
A
#
# COMPACT_ATOMS: atom_id res chain seq x y z
N MET A 1 11.77 -0.57 -21.92
CA MET A 1 10.57 -0.39 -21.09
C MET A 1 10.84 -1.04 -19.75
N VAL A 2 10.91 -0.25 -18.67
CA VAL A 2 11.11 -0.76 -17.31
C VAL A 2 9.73 -0.87 -16.68
N ILE A 3 9.22 -2.09 -16.55
CA ILE A 3 7.99 -2.33 -15.78
C ILE A 3 8.37 -2.18 -14.31
N ARG A 4 7.85 -1.16 -13.62
CA ARG A 4 8.03 -1.01 -12.17
C ARG A 4 7.34 -2.17 -11.47
N ARG A 5 8.14 -2.99 -10.78
CA ARG A 5 7.66 -4.15 -10.01
C ARG A 5 7.23 -3.70 -8.62
N HIS A 6 6.30 -4.44 -8.02
CA HIS A 6 5.99 -4.23 -6.61
C HIS A 6 7.21 -4.58 -5.76
N ILE A 7 7.67 -3.60 -4.98
CA ILE A 7 8.79 -3.74 -4.04
C ILE A 7 8.33 -4.07 -2.62
N TYR A 8 7.07 -3.77 -2.28
CA TYR A 8 6.50 -4.04 -0.96
C TYR A 8 5.75 -5.38 -0.92
N GLN A 9 5.93 -6.12 0.17
CA GLN A 9 5.27 -7.41 0.41
C GLN A 9 3.95 -7.22 1.17
N VAL A 10 3.02 -8.17 1.04
CA VAL A 10 1.82 -8.22 1.90
C VAL A 10 2.25 -8.37 3.36
N ALA A 11 1.51 -7.73 4.28
CA ALA A 11 1.83 -7.61 5.70
C ALA A 11 3.11 -6.80 6.03
N GLN A 12 3.73 -6.16 5.04
CA GLN A 12 4.88 -5.27 5.28
C GLN A 12 4.43 -3.95 5.89
N ARG A 13 5.14 -3.49 6.93
CA ARG A 13 4.92 -2.18 7.54
C ARG A 13 5.54 -1.08 6.68
N VAL A 14 4.75 -0.05 6.37
CA VAL A 14 5.16 1.09 5.56
C VAL A 14 4.77 2.40 6.24
N LEU A 15 5.56 3.44 6.00
CA LEU A 15 5.24 4.81 6.37
C LEU A 15 4.64 5.52 5.16
N ILE A 16 3.51 6.18 5.38
CA ILE A 16 2.86 7.01 4.36
C ILE A 16 3.45 8.41 4.47
N LYS A 17 4.01 8.92 3.38
CA LYS A 17 4.61 10.27 3.33
C LYS A 17 3.58 11.36 3.62
N ALA A 18 3.98 12.38 4.37
CA ALA A 18 3.10 13.50 4.72
C ALA A 18 3.05 14.59 3.64
N ARG A 19 4.19 14.83 3.02
CA ARG A 19 4.51 15.77 1.92
C ARG A 19 5.60 15.01 1.14
N ASP A 20 5.76 15.18 -0.18
CA ASP A 20 6.73 14.42 -1.02
C ASP A 20 6.29 13.05 -1.57
N GLY A 21 5.01 12.85 -1.82
CA GLY A 21 4.58 11.79 -2.73
C GLY A 21 4.13 12.33 -4.09
N GLY A 22 4.20 11.46 -5.10
CA GLY A 22 3.96 11.78 -6.49
C GLY A 22 2.52 12.13 -6.83
N LEU A 23 2.26 12.46 -8.09
CA LEU A 23 0.94 12.89 -8.55
C LEU A 23 -0.12 11.76 -8.49
N TYR A 24 0.32 10.50 -8.52
CA TYR A 24 -0.56 9.35 -8.63
C TYR A 24 -1.09 8.92 -7.26
N LYS A 25 -2.41 8.77 -7.13
CA LYS A 25 -3.14 8.26 -5.95
C LYS A 25 -2.54 8.68 -4.61
N PRO A 26 -2.67 9.97 -4.24
CA PRO A 26 -2.24 10.44 -2.94
C PRO A 26 -3.10 9.83 -1.83
N PRO A 27 -2.52 9.61 -0.64
CA PRO A 27 -3.26 9.22 0.55
C PRO A 27 -4.21 10.33 1.01
N THR A 28 -5.26 9.95 1.71
CA THR A 28 -6.16 10.90 2.38
C THR A 28 -5.39 11.70 3.44
N GLU A 29 -5.82 12.94 3.74
CA GLU A 29 -5.12 13.80 4.72
C GLU A 29 -4.96 13.15 6.09
N GLY A 30 -5.89 12.29 6.51
CA GLY A 30 -5.79 11.54 7.78
C GLY A 30 -4.74 10.43 7.77
N ALA A 31 -4.32 9.95 6.60
CA ALA A 31 -3.32 8.90 6.43
C ALA A 31 -1.91 9.45 6.16
N LYS A 32 -1.80 10.72 5.79
CA LYS A 32 -0.51 11.40 5.55
C LYS A 32 0.34 11.43 6.82
N GLY A 33 1.54 10.86 6.76
CA GLY A 33 2.44 10.76 7.90
C GLY A 33 2.12 9.61 8.86
N ALA A 34 1.09 8.80 8.56
CA ALA A 34 0.71 7.66 9.39
C ALA A 34 1.47 6.39 8.97
N LEU A 35 1.58 5.46 9.91
CA LEU A 35 2.02 4.10 9.62
C LEU A 35 0.86 3.28 9.08
N GLY A 36 1.17 2.38 8.16
CA GLY A 36 0.22 1.42 7.62
C GLY A 36 0.88 0.08 7.34
N VAL A 37 0.06 -0.89 6.99
CA VAL A 37 0.49 -2.23 6.57
C VAL A 37 -0.03 -2.50 5.17
N ILE A 38 0.80 -3.11 4.32
CA ILE A 38 0.36 -3.53 3.00
C ILE A 38 -0.67 -4.65 3.14
N ALA A 39 -1.90 -4.37 2.70
CA ALA A 39 -2.99 -5.32 2.70
C ALA A 39 -2.87 -6.29 1.50
N PRO A 40 -3.61 -7.41 1.50
CA PRO A 40 -3.71 -8.29 0.33
C PRO A 40 -4.21 -7.50 -0.90
N GLN A 41 -3.47 -7.58 -2.00
CA GLN A 41 -3.76 -6.83 -3.22
C GLN A 41 -4.84 -7.55 -4.07
N LEU A 42 -6.07 -7.64 -3.55
CA LEU A 42 -7.17 -8.44 -4.13
C LEU A 42 -7.53 -8.06 -5.59
N PHE A 43 -7.24 -6.83 -6.03
CA PHE A 43 -7.42 -6.38 -7.42
C PHE A 43 -6.43 -7.02 -8.40
N GLN A 44 -5.33 -7.61 -7.91
CA GLN A 44 -4.28 -8.21 -8.72
C GLN A 44 -4.53 -9.69 -9.02
N GLU A 45 -5.47 -10.32 -8.32
CA GLU A 45 -5.80 -11.74 -8.47
C GLU A 45 -6.87 -12.01 -9.53
N TRP A 46 -7.37 -10.98 -10.23
CA TRP A 46 -8.35 -11.14 -11.30
C TRP A 46 -7.65 -11.41 -12.64
N PRO A 47 -7.69 -12.64 -13.18
CA PRO A 47 -7.08 -12.95 -14.47
C PRO A 47 -7.87 -12.26 -15.59
N GLY A 48 -7.40 -11.08 -16.01
CA GLY A 48 -8.02 -10.28 -17.08
C GLY A 48 -7.96 -8.77 -16.86
N THR A 49 -7.70 -8.32 -15.62
CA THR A 49 -7.55 -6.89 -15.25
C THR A 49 -6.11 -6.52 -14.96
N PHE A 50 -5.14 -7.30 -15.45
CA PHE A 50 -3.82 -6.75 -15.75
C PHE A 50 -3.97 -5.85 -16.98
N LEU A 51 -4.76 -4.78 -16.83
CA LEU A 51 -4.74 -3.63 -17.74
C LEU A 51 -3.26 -3.30 -17.90
N GLU A 52 -2.78 -3.33 -19.14
CA GLU A 52 -1.40 -3.07 -19.53
C GLU A 52 -0.86 -1.94 -18.66
N ARG A 53 -0.12 -2.31 -17.60
CA ARG A 53 0.33 -1.33 -16.63
C ARG A 53 1.25 -0.41 -17.39
N GLU A 54 0.85 0.84 -17.52
CA GLU A 54 1.64 1.84 -18.22
C GLU A 54 3.04 1.85 -17.56
N PRO A 55 4.11 1.68 -18.34
CA PRO A 55 5.46 1.48 -17.80
C PRO A 55 5.94 2.65 -16.92
N ASP A 56 5.30 3.81 -17.05
CA ASP A 56 5.62 5.04 -16.33
C ASP A 56 4.72 5.29 -15.10
N VAL A 57 3.73 4.43 -14.83
CA VAL A 57 2.83 4.58 -13.68
C VAL A 57 3.37 3.78 -12.47
N PRO A 58 3.57 4.43 -11.30
CA PRO A 58 4.01 3.73 -10.10
C PRO A 58 2.97 2.70 -9.62
N PRO A 59 3.41 1.56 -9.07
CA PRO A 59 2.49 0.54 -8.59
C PRO A 59 1.66 1.07 -7.42
N GLU A 60 0.36 0.80 -7.46
CA GLU A 60 -0.57 1.08 -6.37
C GLU A 60 -0.58 -0.07 -5.36
N TYR A 61 -0.73 0.27 -4.08
CA TYR A 61 -0.88 -0.68 -2.99
C TYR A 61 -2.10 -0.35 -2.15
N TYR A 62 -2.87 -1.37 -1.78
CA TYR A 62 -3.76 -1.24 -0.62
C TYR A 62 -2.93 -1.21 0.65
N VAL A 63 -3.12 -0.15 1.45
CA VAL A 63 -2.46 0.06 2.73
C VAL A 63 -3.53 0.24 3.78
N THR A 64 -3.54 -0.66 4.75
CA THR A 64 -4.35 -0.53 5.97
C THR A 64 -3.60 0.38 6.93
N VAL A 65 -4.08 1.62 7.02
CA VAL A 65 -3.55 2.63 7.93
C VAL A 65 -3.86 2.19 9.37
N ASP A 66 -3.01 2.56 10.33
CA ASP A 66 -3.20 2.23 11.76
C ASP A 66 -4.55 2.70 12.33
N ASN A 67 -5.17 3.68 11.68
CA ASN A 67 -6.54 4.13 11.96
C ASN A 67 -7.63 3.11 11.55
N GLY A 68 -7.27 1.94 11.05
CA GLY A 68 -8.17 0.87 10.62
C GLY A 68 -8.78 1.05 9.22
N ILE A 69 -8.35 2.07 8.47
CA ILE A 69 -8.88 2.37 7.13
C ILE A 69 -7.92 1.80 6.08
N THR A 70 -8.44 0.98 5.17
CA THR A 70 -7.69 0.48 4.01
C THR A 70 -7.86 1.43 2.83
N GLU A 71 -6.76 1.97 2.33
CA GLU A 71 -6.74 2.94 1.23
C GLU A 71 -5.80 2.51 0.11
N THR A 72 -6.09 2.89 -1.14
CA THR A 72 -5.19 2.69 -2.27
C THR A 72 -4.20 3.84 -2.36
N ILE A 73 -2.92 3.54 -2.16
CA ILE A 73 -1.83 4.52 -2.14
C ILE A 73 -0.76 4.10 -3.16
N SER A 74 -0.27 5.04 -3.97
CA SER A 74 0.84 4.74 -4.88
C SER A 74 2.14 4.50 -4.14
N GLU A 75 3.02 3.67 -4.72
CA GLU A 75 4.39 3.44 -4.24
C GLU A 75 5.15 4.71 -3.88
N ASP A 76 4.96 5.77 -4.67
CA ASP A 76 5.67 7.03 -4.50
C ASP A 76 5.35 7.72 -3.15
N TRP A 77 4.18 7.42 -2.58
CA TRP A 77 3.74 7.89 -1.27
C TRP A 77 4.14 6.96 -0.11
N LEU A 78 4.74 5.82 -0.40
CA LEU A 78 5.08 4.80 0.59
C LEU A 78 6.59 4.71 0.76
N GLU A 79 7.02 4.58 2.01
CA GLU A 79 8.39 4.30 2.38
C GLU A 79 8.43 3.08 3.30
N PRO A 80 9.52 2.29 3.28
CA PRO A 80 9.69 1.23 4.26
C PRO A 80 9.69 1.84 5.68
N ALA A 81 8.87 1.28 6.56
CA ALA A 81 8.82 1.75 7.94
C ALA A 81 10.19 1.53 8.62
N PRO A 82 10.63 2.44 9.51
CA PRO A 82 11.92 2.31 10.18
C PRO A 82 11.98 1.02 11.03
N PRO A 83 13.16 0.37 11.12
CA PRO A 83 13.33 -0.85 11.90
C PRO A 83 13.04 -0.56 13.39
N GLY A 84 12.08 -1.27 13.96
CA GLY A 84 11.55 -1.02 15.30
C GLY A 84 10.15 -0.38 15.33
N SER A 85 9.53 -0.15 14.17
CA SER A 85 8.12 0.24 14.10
C SER A 85 7.23 -0.86 14.72
N PRO A 86 6.15 -0.50 15.42
CA PRO A 86 5.26 -1.47 16.02
C PRO A 86 4.73 -2.45 14.96
N PRO A 87 4.62 -3.76 15.29
CA PRO A 87 4.07 -4.74 14.38
C PRO A 87 2.68 -4.29 13.92
N PRO A 88 2.25 -4.68 12.71
CA PRO A 88 0.89 -4.41 12.28
C PRO A 88 -0.09 -4.97 13.32
N PRO A 89 -1.21 -4.28 13.60
CA PRO A 89 -2.25 -4.86 14.44
C PRO A 89 -2.67 -6.20 13.82
N GLU A 90 -2.69 -7.27 14.63
CA GLU A 90 -3.16 -8.59 14.20
C GLU A 90 -4.58 -8.44 13.66
N GLU A 91 -4.76 -8.61 12.35
CA GLU A 91 -6.06 -8.76 11.73
C GLU A 91 -6.63 -10.10 12.21
N GLU A 92 -7.42 -10.05 13.27
CA GLU A 92 -8.25 -11.17 13.73
C GLU A 92 -9.31 -11.41 12.65
N TYR A 93 -8.97 -12.18 11.61
CA TYR A 93 -9.87 -12.54 10.51
C TYR A 93 -11.12 -13.25 11.08
N PRO A 94 -12.32 -12.64 11.05
CA PRO A 94 -13.53 -13.29 11.50
C PRO A 94 -14.17 -13.98 10.29
N TRP A 95 -13.56 -15.05 9.78
CA TRP A 95 -14.25 -15.93 8.84
C TRP A 95 -14.39 -17.32 9.47
N PRO A 96 -15.63 -17.84 9.67
CA PRO A 96 -15.82 -19.20 10.11
C PRO A 96 -15.35 -20.17 9.01
N THR A 97 -14.65 -21.23 9.44
CA THR A 97 -14.23 -22.38 8.62
C THR A 97 -15.42 -23.16 8.08
#